data_AF-A0A227J6B3-F1
#
_entry.id   AF-A0A227J6B3-F1
#
_cell.length_a   1.000
_cell.length_b   1.000
_cell.length_c   1.000
_cell.angle_alpha   90.00
_cell.angle_beta   90.00
_cell.angle_gamma   90.00
#
_symmetry.space_group_name_H-M   'P 1'
#
loop_
_entity.id
_entity.type
_entity.pdbx_description
1 polymer ?
#
loop_
_entity_poly.entity_id
_entity_poly.type
_entity_poly.pdbx_seq_one_letter_code
_entity_poly.pdbx_strand_id
1 'polypeptide(L)' 'LVVKLPREAGKRESRYMHLFCGEVDVSAMAAAVPATSSSSVRIAQLEQEVAELREELDALKAQVESLLS' A
#
# COMPACT_ATOMS: atom_id res chain seq x y z
N LEU A 1 6.23 -7.91 -30.23
CA LEU A 1 6.39 -9.14 -29.42
C LEU A 1 5.58 -8.99 -28.13
N VAL A 2 4.78 -9.99 -27.73
CA VAL A 2 3.95 -9.96 -26.51
C VAL A 2 4.12 -11.26 -25.71
N VAL A 3 3.97 -11.20 -24.39
CA VAL A 3 3.97 -12.36 -23.48
C VAL A 3 2.63 -12.45 -22.75
N LYS A 4 2.14 -13.68 -22.54
CA LYS A 4 0.93 -13.96 -21.77
C LYS A 4 1.26 -13.96 -20.27
N LEU A 5 0.51 -13.19 -19.49
CA LEU A 5 0.67 -13.14 -18.04
C LEU A 5 -0.20 -14.22 -17.33
N PRO A 6 0.15 -14.59 -16.08
CA PRO A 6 -0.65 -15.48 -15.25
C PRO A 6 -2.05 -14.90 -15.05
N ARG A 7 -3.03 -15.80 -14.97
CA ARG A 7 -4.43 -15.40 -14.77
C ARG A 7 -4.63 -14.96 -13.33
N GLU A 8 -5.20 -13.77 -13.14
CA GLU A 8 -5.60 -13.29 -11.82
C GLU A 8 -6.80 -14.07 -11.29
N ALA A 9 -6.84 -14.28 -9.98
CA ALA A 9 -8.00 -14.86 -9.32
C ALA A 9 -9.27 -14.03 -9.62
N GLY A 10 -10.32 -14.70 -10.08
CA GLY A 10 -11.61 -14.06 -10.38
C GLY A 10 -11.74 -13.39 -11.75
N LYS A 11 -10.67 -13.29 -12.56
CA LYS A 11 -10.77 -12.78 -13.94
C LYS A 11 -11.05 -13.90 -14.94
N ARG A 12 -11.86 -13.66 -15.97
CA ARG A 12 -12.21 -14.70 -16.98
C ARG A 12 -11.10 -14.93 -18.01
N GLU A 13 -10.25 -13.94 -18.23
CA GLU A 13 -9.23 -13.94 -19.30
C GLU A 13 -7.84 -13.55 -18.77
N SER A 14 -6.79 -13.94 -19.48
CA SER A 14 -5.40 -13.57 -19.17
C SER A 14 -5.04 -12.23 -19.80
N ARG A 15 -4.15 -11.48 -19.13
CA ARG A 15 -3.58 -10.24 -19.67
C ARG A 15 -2.33 -10.54 -20.51
N TYR A 16 -1.98 -9.63 -21.42
CA TYR A 16 -0.77 -9.73 -22.25
C TYR A 16 0.07 -8.45 -22.11
N MET A 17 1.39 -8.58 -22.15
CA MET A 17 2.32 -7.44 -22.04
C MET A 17 3.26 -7.38 -23.24
N HIS A 18 3.51 -6.18 -23.76
CA HIS A 18 4.46 -5.96 -24.84
C HIS A 18 5.90 -6.04 -24.33
N LEU A 19 6.77 -6.67 -25.13
CA LEU A 19 8.21 -6.79 -24.84
C LEU A 19 9.04 -5.69 -25.53
N PHE A 20 8.42 -4.55 -25.83
CA PHE A 20 9.12 -3.41 -26.44
C PHE A 20 10.05 -2.69 -25.46
N CYS A 21 9.86 -2.91 -24.15
CA CYS A 21 10.70 -2.34 -23.09
C CYS A 21 11.66 -3.38 -22.47
N GLY A 22 11.89 -4.51 -23.13
CA GLY A 22 12.74 -5.61 -22.63
C GLY A 22 11.95 -6.84 -22.17
N GLU A 23 12.69 -7.83 -21.68
CA GLU A 23 12.12 -9.09 -21.19
C GLU A 23 11.45 -8.91 -19.82
N VAL A 24 10.35 -9.64 -19.61
CA VAL A 24 9.57 -9.60 -18.38
C VAL A 24 9.73 -10.92 -17.65
N ASP A 25 10.18 -10.87 -16.40
CA ASP A 25 10.15 -12.05 -15.53
C ASP A 25 8.73 -12.28 -15.00
N VAL A 26 8.04 -13.19 -15.65
CA VAL A 26 6.66 -13.56 -15.34
C VAL A 26 6.56 -14.35 -14.02
N SER A 27 7.62 -15.05 -13.62
CA SER A 27 7.67 -15.85 -12.39
C SER A 27 7.71 -14.95 -11.16
N ALA A 28 8.54 -13.90 -11.20
CA ALA A 28 8.60 -12.90 -10.13
C ALA A 28 7.25 -12.19 -9.92
N MET A 29 6.52 -11.92 -10.99
CA MET A 29 5.21 -11.24 -10.93
C MET A 29 4.11 -12.12 -10.30
N ALA A 30 4.14 -13.43 -10.54
CA ALA A 30 3.18 -14.37 -9.95
C ALA A 30 3.33 -14.50 -8.43
N ALA A 31 4.56 -14.35 -7.91
CA ALA A 31 4.86 -14.37 -6.49
C ALA A 31 4.42 -13.08 -5.76
N ALA A 32 4.19 -11.98 -6.50
CA ALA A 32 3.82 -10.67 -5.96
C ALA A 32 2.29 -10.51 -5.75
N VAL A 33 1.55 -11.60 -5.50
CA VAL A 33 0.16 -11.48 -5.05
C VAL A 33 0.15 -10.77 -3.69
N PRO A 34 -0.51 -9.60 -3.55
CA PRO A 34 -0.50 -8.87 -2.30
C PRO A 34 -1.23 -9.71 -1.25
N ALA A 35 -0.54 -10.08 -0.17
CA ALA A 35 -1.13 -10.73 0.97
C ALA A 35 -2.11 -9.76 1.64
N THR A 36 -3.39 -9.87 1.35
CA THR A 36 -4.46 -9.00 1.86
C THR A 36 -4.51 -8.93 3.39
N SER A 37 -3.99 -9.94 4.08
CA SER A 37 -3.85 -9.98 5.55
C SER A 37 -2.77 -9.03 6.11
N SER A 38 -1.76 -8.67 5.33
CA SER A 38 -0.71 -7.71 5.75
C SER A 38 -1.22 -6.28 5.80
N SER A 39 -2.28 -5.96 5.05
CA SER A 39 -2.84 -4.62 4.96
C SER A 39 -3.63 -4.22 6.20
N SER A 40 -4.40 -5.13 6.81
CA SER A 40 -5.22 -4.80 8.00
C SER A 40 -4.38 -4.49 9.23
N VAL A 41 -3.31 -5.25 9.47
CA VAL A 41 -2.37 -5.01 10.59
C VAL A 41 -1.68 -3.67 10.41
N ARG A 42 -1.22 -3.37 9.19
CA ARG A 42 -0.60 -2.08 8.88
C ARG A 42 -1.56 -0.91 9.06
N ILE A 43 -2.82 -1.07 8.65
CA ILE A 43 -3.85 -0.04 8.83
C ILE A 43 -4.10 0.22 10.32
N ALA A 44 -4.26 -0.83 11.13
CA ALA A 44 -4.47 -0.68 12.57
C ALA A 44 -3.28 0.02 13.27
N GLN A 45 -2.05 -0.29 12.87
CA GLN A 45 -0.86 0.39 13.38
C GLN A 45 -0.84 1.87 13.01
N LEU A 46 -1.18 2.21 11.77
CA LEU A 46 -1.25 3.60 11.31
C LEU A 46 -2.38 4.37 12.00
N GLU A 47 -3.53 3.73 12.25
CA GLU A 47 -4.63 4.36 12.98
C GLU A 47 -4.23 4.68 14.42
N GLN A 48 -3.50 3.79 15.08
CA GLN A 48 -2.96 4.02 16.42
C GLN A 48 -1.94 5.18 16.44
N GLU A 49 -0.98 5.17 15.52
CA GLU A 49 0.03 6.23 15.39
C GLU A 49 -0.62 7.60 15.12
N VAL A 50 -1.66 7.65 14.28
CA VAL A 50 -2.41 8.88 14.01
C VAL A 50 -3.16 9.37 15.25
N ALA A 51 -3.69 8.47 16.08
CA ALA A 51 -4.36 8.85 17.32
C ALA A 51 -3.37 9.50 18.30
N GLU A 52 -2.20 8.88 18.49
CA GLU A 52 -1.13 9.38 19.37
C GLU A 52 -0.63 10.76 18.90
N LEU A 53 -0.33 10.90 17.61
CA LEU A 53 0.12 12.18 17.04
C LEU A 53 -0.91 13.30 17.19
N ARG A 54 -2.21 12.97 17.10
CA ARG A 54 -3.28 13.97 17.31
C ARG A 54 -3.32 14.44 18.76
N GLU A 55 -3.18 13.54 19.71
CA GLU A 55 -3.13 13.87 21.14
C GLU A 55 -1.92 14.78 21.45
N GLU A 56 -0.74 14.44 20.95
CA GLU A 56 0.46 15.26 21.10
C GLU A 56 0.28 16.66 20.47
N LEU A 57 -0.32 16.74 19.29
CA LEU A 57 -0.60 18.01 18.62
C LEU A 57 -1.56 18.89 19.42
N ASP A 58 -2.60 18.30 20.00
CA ASP A 58 -3.58 19.06 20.78
C ASP A 58 -2.97 19.54 22.11
N ALA A 59 -2.12 18.72 22.74
CA ALA A 59 -1.33 19.14 23.90
C ALA A 59 -0.38 20.29 23.55
N LEU A 60 0.30 20.24 22.40
CA LEU A 60 1.21 21.28 21.95
C LEU A 60 0.48 22.59 21.62
N LYS A 61 -0.68 22.52 20.95
CA LYS A 61 -1.53 23.69 20.68
C LYS A 61 -1.95 24.37 21.98
N ALA A 62 -2.41 23.60 22.97
CA ALA A 62 -2.81 24.15 24.27
C ALA A 62 -1.65 24.86 24.98
N GLN A 63 -0.43 24.30 24.92
CA GLN A 63 0.77 24.97 25.45
C GLN A 63 1.07 26.28 24.72
N VAL A 64 0.97 26.29 23.38
CA VAL A 64 1.20 27.51 22.58
C VAL A 64 0.15 28.57 22.89
N GLU A 65 -1.14 28.21 22.98
CA GLU A 65 -2.20 29.14 23.38
C GLU A 65 -1.95 29.74 24.77
N SER A 66 -1.51 28.93 25.73
CA SER A 66 -1.15 29.40 27.07
C SER A 66 0.02 30.38 27.07
N LEU A 67 0.95 30.27 26.13
CA LEU A 67 2.11 31.17 26.04
C LEU A 67 1.81 32.47 25.29
N LEU A 68 0.76 32.48 24.49
CA LEU A 68 0.31 33.65 23.70
C LEU A 68 -0.77 34.48 24.41
N SER A 69 -1.33 33.97 25.52
CA SER A 69 -2.21 34.68 26.44
C SER A 69 -1.45 35.62 27.37
#